data_AF-A0A060BWI3-F1
#
_entry.id   AF-A0A060BWI3-F1
#
_cell.length_a   1.000
_cell.length_b   1.000
_cell.length_c   1.000
_cell.angle_alpha   90.00
_cell.angle_beta   90.00
_cell.angle_gamma   90.00
#
_symmetry.space_group_name_H-M   'P 1'
#
loop_
_entity.id
_entity.type
_entity.pdbx_description
1 polymer ?
#
loop_
_entity_poly.entity_id
_entity_poly.type
_entity_poly.pdbx_seq_one_letter_code
_entity_poly.pdbx_strand_id
1 'polypeptide(L)'
;MPIGLYRDLAVGVAEGGAETWRDRELYCLKASVGAPPDILGPLGQNWGLPPMDPHIILARGYEPFIELLRANMQNCGALRIDHVMSVLRLWWIPYGETADHGAYVQYPVDDLLSILA
;
A
#
# COMPACT_ATOMS: atom_id res chain seq x y z
N MET A 1 -2.18 -10.43 28.95
CA MET A 1 -2.79 -10.75 27.65
C MET A 1 -1.66 -11.15 26.71
N PRO A 2 -1.63 -12.38 26.13
CA PRO A 2 -0.48 -12.86 25.35
C PRO A 2 -0.12 -12.01 24.13
N ILE A 3 -1.12 -11.36 23.52
CA ILE A 3 -0.97 -10.44 22.39
C ILE A 3 -1.16 -8.98 22.83
N GLY A 4 -2.09 -8.70 23.76
CA GLY A 4 -2.40 -7.33 24.15
C GLY A 4 -3.25 -6.65 23.08
N LEU A 5 -2.75 -5.56 22.48
CA LEU A 5 -3.44 -4.84 21.41
C LEU A 5 -3.16 -5.48 20.04
N TYR A 6 -4.18 -5.46 19.19
CA TYR A 6 -4.12 -5.82 17.78
C TYR A 6 -4.46 -4.59 16.94
N ARG A 7 -3.46 -4.02 16.25
CA ARG A 7 -3.61 -2.84 15.40
C ARG A 7 -3.94 -3.23 13.97
N ASP A 8 -4.35 -2.25 13.18
CA ASP A 8 -4.68 -2.42 11.76
C ASP A 8 -3.97 -1.35 10.92
N LEU A 9 -3.20 -1.79 9.93
CA LEU A 9 -2.45 -0.95 9.00
C LEU A 9 -3.20 -0.90 7.68
N ALA A 10 -3.72 0.28 7.34
CA ALA A 10 -4.35 0.53 6.05
C ALA A 10 -3.36 0.42 4.89
N VAL A 11 -3.86 0.10 3.70
CA VAL A 11 -3.06 -0.13 2.48
C VAL A 11 -2.36 1.13 1.92
N GLY A 12 -2.82 2.33 2.28
CA GLY A 12 -2.26 3.58 1.76
C GLY A 12 -2.81 4.82 2.43
N VAL A 13 -2.44 5.98 1.88
CA VAL A 13 -2.78 7.31 2.38
C VAL A 13 -3.63 8.10 1.38
N ALA A 14 -4.28 9.17 1.82
CA ALA A 14 -5.03 10.06 0.92
C ALA A 14 -4.09 10.94 0.08
N GLU A 15 -4.46 11.24 -1.18
CA GLU A 15 -3.63 12.02 -2.11
C GLU A 15 -3.25 13.43 -1.62
N GLY A 16 -4.14 14.07 -0.86
CA GLY A 16 -3.96 15.40 -0.28
C GLY A 16 -3.54 15.39 1.19
N GLY A 17 -3.07 14.24 1.69
CA GLY A 17 -2.69 14.06 3.09
C GLY A 17 -1.32 14.63 3.45
N ALA A 18 -1.01 14.61 4.75
CA ALA A 18 0.28 15.09 5.26
C ALA A 18 1.47 14.29 4.71
N GLU A 19 1.29 12.98 4.48
CA GLU A 19 2.37 12.10 4.01
C GLU A 19 2.76 12.39 2.56
N THR A 20 1.78 12.55 1.66
CA THR A 20 2.01 12.94 0.26
C THR A 20 2.46 14.41 0.11
N TRP A 21 2.12 15.26 1.09
CA TRP A 21 2.66 16.63 1.16
C TRP A 21 4.14 16.64 1.55
N ARG A 22 4.51 15.83 2.55
CA ARG A 22 5.90 15.74 3.05
C ARG A 22 6.83 15.06 2.06
N ASP A 23 6.39 13.96 1.44
CA ASP A 23 7.25 13.10 0.62
C ASP A 23 6.56 12.77 -0.71
N ARG A 24 6.36 13.81 -1.51
CA ARG A 24 5.62 13.72 -2.77
C ARG A 24 6.26 12.79 -3.80
N GLU A 25 7.58 12.64 -3.74
CA GLU A 25 8.35 11.81 -4.67
C GLU A 25 8.02 10.33 -4.51
N LEU A 26 7.78 9.88 -3.27
CA LEU A 26 7.46 8.47 -2.98
C LEU A 26 6.17 7.99 -3.65
N TYR A 27 5.25 8.89 -4.00
CA TYR A 27 3.88 8.56 -4.40
C TYR A 27 3.58 8.85 -5.88
N CYS A 28 2.99 7.89 -6.58
CA CYS A 28 2.55 8.04 -7.96
C CYS A 28 1.16 8.70 -8.03
N LEU A 29 1.10 10.04 -7.92
CA LEU A 29 -0.17 10.80 -7.86
C LEU A 29 -1.02 10.76 -9.15
N LYS A 30 -0.48 10.25 -10.25
CA LYS A 30 -1.23 10.03 -11.51
C LYS A 30 -1.83 8.62 -11.60
N ALA A 31 -1.78 7.87 -10.51
CA ALA A 31 -2.41 6.57 -10.37
C ALA A 31 -3.19 6.51 -9.05
N SER A 32 -4.15 5.60 -8.98
CA SER A 32 -4.90 5.27 -7.77
C SER A 32 -4.89 3.76 -7.57
N VAL A 33 -4.71 3.33 -6.32
CA VAL A 33 -4.86 1.93 -5.92
C VAL A 33 -6.34 1.57 -5.96
N GLY A 34 -6.62 0.35 -6.37
CA GLY A 34 -7.96 -0.21 -6.38
C GLY A 34 -7.97 -1.74 -6.39
N ALA A 35 -9.02 -2.28 -6.95
CA ALA A 35 -9.18 -3.70 -7.23
C ALA A 35 -9.81 -3.89 -8.62
N PRO A 36 -9.40 -4.94 -9.38
CA PRO A 36 -10.02 -5.25 -10.65
C PRO A 36 -11.49 -5.67 -10.46
N PRO A 37 -12.33 -5.61 -11.51
CA PRO A 37 -13.66 -6.21 -11.51
C PRO A 37 -13.66 -7.67 -11.02
N ASP A 38 -14.62 -8.00 -10.17
CA ASP A 38 -14.84 -9.35 -9.66
C ASP A 38 -16.32 -9.76 -9.67
N ILE A 39 -16.61 -11.00 -9.27
CA ILE A 39 -17.97 -11.57 -9.35
C ILE A 39 -18.98 -10.83 -8.46
N LEU A 40 -18.57 -10.35 -7.29
CA LEU A 40 -19.43 -9.66 -6.32
C LEU A 40 -19.39 -8.13 -6.51
N GLY A 41 -18.29 -7.61 -7.04
CA GLY A 41 -18.05 -6.22 -7.43
C GLY A 41 -17.69 -6.11 -8.91
N PRO A 42 -18.66 -6.26 -9.83
CA PRO A 42 -18.40 -6.36 -11.28
C PRO A 42 -17.87 -5.07 -11.92
N LEU A 43 -17.85 -3.95 -11.20
CA LEU A 43 -17.27 -2.69 -11.66
C LEU A 43 -15.82 -2.50 -11.18
N GLY A 44 -15.32 -3.40 -10.34
CA GLY A 44 -14.08 -3.21 -9.61
C GLY A 44 -14.21 -2.07 -8.59
N GLN A 45 -13.08 -1.63 -8.07
CA GLN A 45 -13.02 -0.59 -7.05
C GLN A 45 -11.86 0.36 -7.33
N ASN A 46 -12.10 1.66 -7.19
CA ASN A 46 -11.06 2.67 -7.11
C ASN A 46 -11.08 3.25 -5.70
N TRP A 47 -9.99 3.13 -4.95
CA TRP A 47 -9.90 3.57 -3.55
C TRP A 47 -9.36 5.00 -3.41
N GLY A 48 -8.91 5.63 -4.49
CA GLY A 48 -8.41 7.01 -4.46
C GLY A 48 -7.12 7.21 -3.67
N LEU A 49 -6.33 6.15 -3.48
CA LEU A 49 -5.05 6.19 -2.76
C LEU A 49 -3.91 6.22 -3.78
N PRO A 50 -2.98 7.18 -3.77
CA PRO A 50 -1.81 7.09 -4.63
C PRO A 50 -0.89 5.97 -4.14
N PRO A 51 -0.46 5.04 -5.00
CA PRO A 51 0.47 4.00 -4.61
C PRO A 51 1.88 4.57 -4.37
N MET A 52 2.63 3.95 -3.46
CA MET A 52 4.08 4.17 -3.37
C MET A 52 4.78 3.59 -4.61
N ASP A 53 5.75 4.31 -5.19
CA ASP A 53 6.52 3.81 -6.33
C ASP A 53 7.47 2.67 -5.89
N PRO A 54 7.33 1.43 -6.40
CA PRO A 54 8.17 0.32 -6.00
C PRO A 54 9.66 0.55 -6.29
N HIS A 55 9.99 1.34 -7.31
CA HIS A 55 11.39 1.65 -7.64
C HIS A 55 12.00 2.61 -6.62
N ILE A 56 11.20 3.52 -6.08
CA ILE A 56 11.67 4.47 -5.05
C ILE A 56 11.82 3.75 -3.71
N ILE A 57 10.91 2.82 -3.39
CA ILE A 57 11.07 1.94 -2.21
C ILE A 57 12.42 1.21 -2.29
N LEU A 58 12.72 0.58 -3.43
CA LEU A 58 13.99 -0.11 -3.66
C LEU A 58 15.20 0.84 -3.59
N ALA A 59 15.13 1.99 -4.28
CA ALA A 59 16.22 2.96 -4.34
C ALA A 59 16.55 3.59 -2.98
N ARG A 60 15.56 3.68 -2.08
CA ARG A 60 15.72 4.15 -0.70
C ARG A 60 16.08 3.02 0.28
N GLY A 61 16.41 1.83 -0.22
CA GLY A 61 16.79 0.69 0.62
C GLY A 61 15.66 0.24 1.54
N TYR A 62 14.42 0.31 1.09
CA TYR A 62 13.20 -0.05 1.81
C TYR A 62 12.84 0.82 3.02
N GLU A 63 13.54 1.92 3.25
CA GLU A 63 13.33 2.80 4.41
C GLU A 63 11.86 3.21 4.62
N PRO A 64 11.08 3.60 3.60
CA PRO A 64 9.67 3.95 3.81
C PRO A 64 8.82 2.79 4.37
N PHE A 65 9.08 1.56 3.93
CA PHE A 65 8.37 0.38 4.41
C PHE A 65 8.80 0.00 5.83
N ILE A 66 10.11 0.09 6.12
CA ILE A 66 10.68 -0.15 7.45
C ILE A 66 10.06 0.82 8.48
N GLU A 67 10.03 2.11 8.17
CA GLU A 67 9.48 3.13 9.07
C GLU A 67 7.97 2.96 9.26
N LEU A 68 7.23 2.58 8.20
CA LEU A 68 5.81 2.26 8.29
C LEU A 68 5.54 1.12 9.28
N LEU A 69 6.32 0.04 9.22
CA LEU A 69 6.19 -1.09 10.13
C LEU A 69 6.57 -0.71 11.56
N ARG A 70 7.72 -0.04 11.77
CA ARG A 70 8.15 0.40 13.11
C ARG A 70 7.10 1.28 13.79
N ALA A 71 6.51 2.22 13.07
CA ALA A 71 5.47 3.11 13.58
C ALA A 71 4.16 2.37 13.94
N ASN A 72 3.85 1.27 13.23
CA ASN A 72 2.60 0.53 13.38
C ASN A 72 2.69 -0.71 14.27
N MET A 73 3.89 -1.26 14.48
CA MET A 73 4.14 -2.40 15.37
C MET A 73 4.48 -2.00 16.80
N GLN A 74 4.84 -0.73 17.06
CA GLN A 74 5.05 -0.27 18.43
C GLN A 74 3.78 -0.41 19.28
N ASN A 75 3.95 -0.83 20.53
CA ASN A 75 2.92 -0.91 21.57
C ASN A 75 1.71 -1.81 21.23
N CYS A 76 1.86 -2.75 20.30
CA CYS A 76 0.91 -3.84 20.05
C CYS A 76 1.64 -5.19 19.99
N GLY A 77 0.93 -6.29 20.18
CA GLY A 77 1.50 -7.64 19.99
C GLY A 77 1.06 -8.32 18.70
N ALA A 78 0.19 -7.65 17.91
CA ALA A 78 -0.19 -8.09 16.59
C ALA A 78 -0.52 -6.88 15.70
N LEU A 79 -0.28 -7.02 14.40
CA LEU A 79 -0.62 -6.04 13.37
C LEU A 79 -1.35 -6.72 12.21
N ARG A 80 -2.55 -6.24 11.88
CA ARG A 80 -3.25 -6.59 10.64
C ARG A 80 -2.64 -5.75 9.52
N ILE A 81 -2.25 -6.40 8.43
CA ILE A 81 -1.87 -5.70 7.21
C ILE A 81 -3.06 -5.80 6.26
N ASP A 82 -3.75 -4.69 6.06
CA ASP A 82 -4.86 -4.65 5.13
C ASP A 82 -4.36 -4.85 3.70
N HIS A 83 -5.13 -5.63 2.93
CA HIS A 83 -4.80 -5.97 1.55
C HIS A 83 -3.35 -6.50 1.40
N VAL A 84 -2.96 -7.51 2.20
CA VAL A 84 -1.58 -8.04 2.28
C VAL A 84 -0.94 -8.40 0.94
N MET A 85 -1.74 -8.67 -0.10
CA MET A 85 -1.25 -8.86 -1.47
C MET A 85 -0.44 -7.66 -2.00
N SER A 86 -0.57 -6.48 -1.39
CA SER A 86 0.21 -5.27 -1.68
C SER A 86 1.72 -5.48 -1.61
N VAL A 87 2.19 -6.43 -0.77
CA VAL A 87 3.62 -6.80 -0.71
C VAL A 87 4.10 -7.49 -1.99
N LEU A 88 3.18 -8.04 -2.81
CA LEU A 88 3.48 -8.65 -4.10
C LEU A 88 3.09 -7.75 -5.27
N ARG A 89 1.89 -7.17 -5.24
CA ARG A 89 1.35 -6.36 -6.32
C ARG A 89 0.18 -5.50 -5.86
N LEU A 90 0.02 -4.35 -6.51
CA LEU A 90 -1.18 -3.52 -6.38
C LEU A 90 -1.84 -3.33 -7.74
N TRP A 91 -3.17 -3.25 -7.74
CA TRP A 91 -3.93 -2.84 -8.92
C TRP A 91 -3.91 -1.33 -9.03
N TRP A 92 -3.20 -0.81 -10.03
CA TRP A 92 -3.06 0.63 -10.28
C TRP A 92 -4.01 1.04 -11.40
N ILE A 93 -4.78 2.09 -11.16
CA ILE A 93 -5.73 2.67 -12.10
C ILE A 93 -5.19 4.05 -12.50
N PRO A 94 -5.09 4.39 -13.80
CA PRO A 94 -4.72 5.75 -14.21
C PRO A 94 -5.69 6.79 -13.62
N TYR A 95 -5.18 7.95 -13.22
CA TYR A 95 -5.99 8.97 -12.55
C TYR A 95 -7.17 9.41 -13.41
N GLY A 96 -8.37 9.40 -12.83
CA GLY A 96 -9.63 9.76 -13.50
C GLY A 96 -10.32 8.60 -14.23
N GLU A 97 -9.67 7.43 -14.36
CA GLU A 97 -10.25 6.26 -15.01
C GLU A 97 -11.01 5.35 -14.03
N THR A 98 -11.83 4.46 -14.60
CA THR A 98 -12.54 3.40 -13.85
C THR A 98 -11.67 2.16 -13.63
N ALA A 99 -12.04 1.32 -12.67
CA ALA A 99 -11.18 0.24 -12.18
C ALA A 99 -10.86 -0.86 -13.21
N ASP A 100 -11.68 -1.01 -14.25
CA ASP A 100 -11.46 -1.89 -15.40
C ASP A 100 -10.29 -1.47 -16.30
N HIS A 101 -9.80 -0.22 -16.18
CA HIS A 101 -8.63 0.30 -16.92
C HIS A 101 -7.30 0.11 -16.17
N GLY A 102 -7.35 -0.52 -14.99
CA GLY A 102 -6.15 -0.73 -14.20
C GLY A 102 -5.27 -1.88 -14.68
N ALA A 103 -4.11 -2.02 -14.03
CA ALA A 103 -3.20 -3.13 -14.21
C ALA A 103 -2.48 -3.46 -12.90
N TYR A 104 -1.99 -4.69 -12.78
CA TYR A 104 -1.13 -5.05 -11.66
C TYR A 104 0.28 -4.48 -11.86
N VAL A 105 0.75 -3.75 -10.85
CA VAL A 105 2.16 -3.34 -10.70
C VAL A 105 2.80 -4.18 -9.61
N GLN A 106 3.97 -4.76 -9.89
CA GLN A 106 4.67 -5.66 -8.98
C GLN A 106 5.50 -4.91 -7.94
N TYR A 107 5.60 -5.51 -6.74
CA TYR A 107 6.45 -5.10 -5.63
C TYR A 107 7.43 -6.24 -5.31
N PRO A 108 8.61 -5.95 -4.74
CA PRO A 108 9.64 -6.94 -4.44
C PRO A 108 9.27 -7.80 -3.24
N VAL A 109 8.39 -8.79 -3.46
CA VAL A 109 7.74 -9.59 -2.41
C VAL A 109 8.70 -10.28 -1.45
N ASP A 110 9.79 -10.86 -1.96
CA ASP A 110 10.72 -11.63 -1.13
C ASP A 110 11.43 -10.73 -0.12
N ASP A 111 11.86 -9.54 -0.56
CA ASP A 111 12.51 -8.56 0.29
C ASP A 111 11.52 -7.95 1.30
N LEU A 112 10.31 -7.62 0.85
CA LEU A 112 9.27 -7.05 1.73
C LEU A 112 8.81 -8.03 2.81
N LEU A 113 8.64 -9.32 2.48
CA LEU A 113 8.34 -10.34 3.48
C LEU A 113 9.52 -10.59 4.43
N SER A 114 10.75 -10.52 3.93
CA SER A 114 11.96 -10.66 4.77
C SER A 114 12.12 -9.51 5.76
N ILE A 115 11.76 -8.28 5.37
CA ILE A 115 11.75 -7.11 6.25
C ILE A 115 10.61 -7.16 7.27
N LEU A 116 9.49 -7.77 6.91
CA LEU A 116 8.32 -7.90 7.77
C LEU A 116 8.51 -8.91 8.92
N ALA A 117 9.33 -9.95 8.72
CA ALA A 117 9.53 -11.07 9.65
C ALA A 117 10.45 -10.73 10.83
#